data_AF-A0A8T5B7U6-F1
#
_entry.id   AF-A0A8T5B7U6-F1
#
_cell.length_a   1.000
_cell.length_b   1.000
_cell.length_c   1.000
_cell.angle_alpha   90.00
_cell.angle_beta   90.00
_cell.angle_gamma   90.00
#
_symmetry.space_group_name_H-M   'P 1'
#
loop_
_entity.id
_entity.type
_entity.pdbx_description
1 polymer ?
#
loop_
_entity_poly.entity_id
_entity_poly.type
_entity_poly.pdbx_seq_one_letter_code
_entity_poly.pdbx_strand_id
1 'polypeptide(L)' 'RITFKGAEIIKEESDRLCIYALSALFPYITALTRDTPKEDWINRKQTIQCPDDARPVIFKITREPI' A
#
# COMPACT_ATOMS: atom_id res chain seq x y z
N ARG A 1 -6.79 -9.62 -1.90
CA ARG A 1 -5.95 -10.09 -0.77
C ARG A 1 -4.64 -10.65 -1.33
N ILE A 2 -3.49 -10.23 -0.81
CA ILE A 2 -2.16 -10.74 -1.23
C ILE A 2 -1.55 -11.48 -0.04
N THR A 3 -1.10 -12.71 -0.25
CA THR A 3 -0.58 -13.57 0.82
C THR A 3 0.94 -13.75 0.63
N PHE A 4 1.72 -13.41 1.66
CA PHE A 4 3.17 -13.61 1.69
C PHE A 4 3.53 -14.80 2.59
N LYS A 5 4.50 -15.62 2.17
CA LYS A 5 5.16 -16.61 3.02
C LYS A 5 6.67 -16.38 2.94
N GLY A 6 7.25 -15.85 4.01
CA GLY A 6 8.63 -15.35 3.97
C GLY A 6 8.76 -14.19 2.96
N ALA A 7 9.66 -14.34 2.00
CA ALA A 7 9.90 -13.35 0.94
C ALA A 7 9.09 -13.60 -0.35
N GLU A 8 8.23 -14.62 -0.38
CA GLU A 8 7.48 -15.03 -1.57
C GLU A 8 6.02 -14.58 -1.54
N ILE A 9 5.50 -14.18 -2.71
CA ILE A 9 4.06 -13.97 -2.93
C ILE A 9 3.46 -15.28 -3.44
N ILE A 10 2.54 -15.85 -2.68
CA ILE A 10 1.90 -17.12 -3.05
C ILE A 10 0.76 -16.85 -4.02
N LYS A 11 0.98 -17.17 -5.30
CA LYS A 11 0.05 -16.86 -6.40
C LYS A 11 -1.32 -17.50 -6.19
N GLU A 12 -1.37 -18.75 -5.75
CA GLU A 12 -2.60 -19.53 -5.58
C GLU A 12 -3.45 -19.04 -4.41
N GLU A 13 -2.82 -18.36 -3.45
CA GLU A 13 -3.46 -17.79 -2.25
C GLU A 13 -3.63 -16.27 -2.33
N SER A 14 -3.37 -15.69 -3.50
CA SER A 14 -3.44 -14.25 -3.75
C SER A 14 -4.44 -13.94 -4.86
N ASP A 15 -5.16 -12.85 -4.69
CA ASP A 15 -5.95 -12.25 -5.76
C ASP A 15 -5.05 -11.68 -6.85
N ARG A 16 -5.67 -11.24 -7.96
CA ARG A 16 -4.99 -10.51 -9.04
C ARG A 16 -4.21 -9.33 -8.46
N LEU A 17 -2.91 -9.36 -8.69
CA LEU A 17 -1.97 -8.36 -8.23
C LEU A 17 -1.49 -7.52 -9.41
N CYS A 18 -1.75 -6.22 -9.39
CA CYS A 18 -1.10 -5.29 -10.30
C CYS A 18 0.28 -4.94 -9.76
N ILE A 19 1.35 -5.51 -10.35
CA ILE A 19 2.73 -5.30 -9.90
C ILE A 19 3.13 -3.81 -10.00
N TYR A 20 2.66 -3.12 -11.04
CA TYR A 20 2.87 -1.68 -11.18
C TYR A 20 2.29 -0.91 -9.98
N ALA A 21 1.04 -1.20 -9.61
CA ALA A 21 0.40 -0.58 -8.47
C ALA A 21 1.07 -0.93 -7.14
N LEU A 22 1.54 -2.17 -6.98
CA LEU A 22 2.30 -2.58 -5.79
C LEU A 22 3.61 -1.80 -5.66
N SER A 23 4.38 -1.67 -6.76
CA SER A 23 5.63 -0.91 -6.74
C SER A 23 5.41 0.57 -6.42
N ALA A 24 4.29 1.14 -6.88
CA ALA A 24 3.94 2.54 -6.59
C ALA A 24 3.64 2.78 -5.11
N LEU A 25 3.32 1.73 -4.34
CA LEU A 25 3.06 1.81 -2.91
C LEU A 25 4.34 1.90 -2.07
N PHE A 26 5.47 1.36 -2.56
CA PHE A 26 6.70 1.22 -1.78
C PHE A 26 7.23 2.51 -1.17
N PRO A 27 7.23 3.67 -1.87
CA PRO A 27 7.68 4.93 -1.27
C PRO A 27 6.86 5.36 -0.05
N TYR A 28 5.59 4.97 0.00
CA TYR A 28 4.67 5.37 1.07
C TYR A 28 4.75 4.45 2.29
N ILE A 29 5.23 3.20 2.14
CA ILE A 29 5.31 2.25 3.25
C ILE A 29 6.13 2.83 4.40
N THR A 30 7.32 3.35 4.10
CA THR A 30 8.20 3.95 5.11
C THR A 30 7.56 5.16 5.81
N ALA A 31 6.79 5.97 5.10
CA ALA A 31 6.13 7.13 5.69
C ALA A 31 4.91 6.72 6.55
N LEU A 32 4.21 5.65 6.15
CA LEU A 32 3.04 5.13 6.87
C LEU A 32 3.39 4.33 8.13
N THR A 33 4.62 3.80 8.23
CA THR A 33 5.06 2.96 9.35
C THR A 33 5.93 3.69 10.37
N ARG A 34 6.23 4.97 10.17
CA ARG A 34 7.04 5.79 11.07
C ARG A 34 6.18 6.76 11.85
N ASP A 35 6.65 7.11 13.04
CA ASP A 35 6.11 8.25 13.77
C ASP A 35 6.53 9.53 13.03
N THR A 36 5.57 10.13 12.33
CA THR A 36 5.74 11.38 11.58
C THR A 36 5.04 12.50 12.33
N PRO A 37 5.42 13.77 12.13
CA PRO A 37 4.73 14.90 12.76
C PRO A 37 3.22 14.81 12.52
N LYS A 38 2.40 15.11 13.55
CA LYS A 38 0.93 14.99 13.47
C LYS A 38 0.31 15.73 12.28
N GLU A 39 0.93 16.82 11.86
CA GLU A 39 0.47 17.65 10.74
C GLU A 39 0.92 17.16 9.36
N ASP A 40 1.74 16.11 9.28
CA ASP A 40 2.18 15.54 8.01
C ASP A 40 0.96 15.03 7.22
N TRP A 41 0.94 15.35 5.93
CA TRP A 41 -0.15 15.00 5.02
C TRP A 41 -0.36 13.48 4.94
N ILE A 42 0.69 12.69 5.13
CA ILE A 42 0.62 11.23 5.07
C ILE A 42 -0.31 10.66 6.16
N ASN A 43 -0.40 11.32 7.32
CA ASN A 43 -1.25 10.90 8.43
C ASN A 43 -2.74 11.08 8.12
N ARG A 44 -3.07 12.02 7.23
CA ARG A 44 -4.45 12.31 6.80
C ARG A 44 -4.87 11.50 5.58
N LYS A 45 -3.93 10.83 4.90
CA LYS A 45 -4.26 9.98 3.75
C LYS A 45 -5.00 8.71 4.17
N GLN A 46 -6.16 8.49 3.55
CA GLN A 46 -6.98 7.29 3.68
C GLN A 46 -6.79 6.32 2.52
N THR A 47 -6.37 6.83 1.35
CA THR A 47 -6.15 6.05 0.14
C THR A 47 -4.90 6.50 -0.59
N ILE A 48 -4.29 5.56 -1.31
CA ILE A 48 -3.18 5.80 -2.25
C ILE A 48 -3.56 5.14 -3.56
N GLN A 49 -3.36 5.84 -4.67
CA GLN A 49 -3.54 5.28 -6.00
C GLN A 49 -2.18 5.09 -6.69
N CYS A 50 -2.11 4.13 -7.61
CA CYS A 50 -1.00 4.08 -8.55
C CYS A 50 -1.03 5.29 -9.53
N PRO A 51 0.06 5.57 -10.26
CA PRO A 51 0.11 6.70 -11.19
C PRO A 51 -0.73 6.54 -12.47
N ASP A 52 -1.34 5.37 -12.70
CA ASP A 52 -2.25 5.14 -13.84
C ASP A 52 -3.63 5.73 -13.50
N ASP A 53 -3.92 6.90 -14.05
CA ASP A 53 -5.18 7.62 -13.87
C ASP A 53 -6.32 7.05 -14.73
N ALA A 54 -6.00 6.39 -15.85
CA ALA A 54 -6.98 5.78 -16.74
C ALA A 54 -7.56 4.49 -16.15
N ARG A 55 -6.75 3.70 -15.43
CA ARG A 55 -7.17 2.44 -14.78
C ARG A 55 -6.56 2.31 -13.38
N PRO A 56 -6.99 3.13 -12.41
CA PRO A 56 -6.35 3.21 -11.11
C PRO A 56 -6.61 1.97 -10.27
N VAL A 57 -5.55 1.48 -9.63
CA VAL A 57 -5.66 0.62 -8.45
C VAL A 57 -5.56 1.52 -7.22
N ILE A 58 -6.60 1.52 -6.40
CA ILE A 58 -6.69 2.34 -5.20
C ILE A 58 -6.54 1.44 -3.97
N PHE A 59 -5.52 1.69 -3.17
CA PHE A 59 -5.27 1.01 -1.91
C PHE A 59 -5.89 1.81 -0.77
N LYS A 60 -6.57 1.11 0.15
CA LYS A 60 -7.05 1.67 1.42
C LYS A 60 -5.96 1.55 2.48
N ILE A 61 -5.71 2.62 3.21
CA ILE A 61 -4.83 2.62 4.38
C ILE A 61 -5.67 2.32 5.62
N THR A 62 -5.30 1.28 6.35
CA THR A 62 -5.83 0.99 7.69
C THR A 62 -4.67 1.10 8.66
N ARG A 63 -4.87 1.84 9.75
CA ARG A 63 -3.87 2.03 10.80
C ARG A 63 -4.36 1.29 12.03
N GLU A 64 -3.57 0.35 12.50
CA GLU A 64 -3.83 -0.35 13.75
C GLU A 64 -2.91 0.23 14.82
N PRO A 65 -3.42 0.51 16.03
CA PRO A 65 -2.55 0.83 17.15
C PRO A 65 -1.61 -0.36 17.41
N ILE A 66 -0.34 -0.05 17.69
CA ILE A 66 0.66 -1.04 18.12
C ILE A 66 0.29 -1.53 19.52
#